data_AF-A0AA46TZ41-F1
#
_entry.id   AF-A0AA46TZ41-F1
#
_cell.length_a   1.000
_cell.length_b   1.000
_cell.length_c   1.000
_cell.angle_alpha   90.00
_cell.angle_beta   90.00
_cell.angle_gamma   90.00
#
_symmetry.space_group_name_H-M   'P 1'
#
loop_
_entity.id
_entity.type
_entity.pdbx_description
1 polymer ?
#
loop_
_entity_poly.entity_id
_entity_poly.type
_entity_poly.pdbx_seq_one_letter_code
_entity_poly.pdbx_strand_id
1 'polypeptide(L)'
;MKQNKKQKLRNILLLSLLLLVGGTFAFTAFNQQVINERLLDNNVGGRVHDYYDVETENKDVFVENYGEGPIMVRVRLSEFMTIQERGQDSWTPVVSGTERDNVETWSVYRPSPTDINTRLGVGGMDFNRFSNLTFGRVSDTTPWYLPTFNLDNTDLRTAAAGDALDYMEGDATHPGNGEADFWVADDYYENTAGRWPGSTGRRDTAQNLSQDKAPITIAEWLELDDDEKIGNFWVIDHQTGWAYWASKLEAGQATSYLLDAAEMTDQARGINGLAYYAIHVASDLVSPEHREEFLAPDEEGEHHPSLIRLIEGINSNEVRENDLWNFNNKIEDLNFRLMSASAGTNFIMDLGPAIGTHHFRYLENLGNGFHWTILHTEISIEGGDPEATLINWFNNLPEGLRNATQPVNVGAAFDTGSTFGADFGLTAGGWVVRDWGYLDLPEVTADRTRVTPEAEGGVRRAFSLSLADVQYLSTTPSRGFMNAPNRASFFQRWWPLRTPSGPNNHWAINGTGGLVENPASGQQMFLRPSFIIRQ
;
A
#
# COMPACT_ATOMS: atom_id res chain seq x y z
N MET A 1 22.67 -14.62 -38.52
CA MET A 1 23.76 -13.70 -38.87
C MET A 1 23.21 -12.27 -38.95
N LYS A 2 23.55 -11.45 -37.95
CA LYS A 2 23.70 -9.97 -37.92
C LYS A 2 22.83 -9.02 -38.80
N GLN A 3 22.10 -8.17 -38.07
CA GLN A 3 22.18 -6.69 -38.04
C GLN A 3 21.58 -5.78 -39.15
N ASN A 4 20.65 -4.94 -38.66
CA ASN A 4 20.64 -3.46 -38.67
C ASN A 4 20.11 -2.62 -39.87
N LYS A 5 19.19 -1.73 -39.47
CA LYS A 5 19.16 -0.25 -39.65
C LYS A 5 18.59 0.39 -40.94
N LYS A 6 17.47 1.08 -40.68
CA LYS A 6 17.23 2.55 -40.80
C LYS A 6 16.70 3.17 -42.10
N GLN A 7 15.77 4.10 -41.83
CA GLN A 7 15.47 5.41 -42.43
C GLN A 7 14.47 5.50 -43.60
N LYS A 8 13.40 6.28 -43.37
CA LYS A 8 13.26 7.66 -43.92
C LYS A 8 11.99 8.38 -43.40
N LEU A 9 12.19 9.53 -42.76
CA LEU A 9 11.20 10.61 -42.63
C LEU A 9 11.51 11.68 -43.70
N ARG A 10 10.46 12.23 -44.33
CA ARG A 10 10.40 13.45 -45.17
C ARG A 10 9.59 14.49 -44.36
N ASN A 11 9.71 15.81 -44.41
CA ASN A 11 10.49 16.80 -45.17
C ASN A 11 10.36 18.18 -44.45
N ILE A 12 11.47 18.93 -44.37
CA ILE A 12 11.73 20.34 -44.76
C ILE A 12 10.84 21.50 -44.25
N LEU A 13 11.48 22.49 -43.59
CA LEU A 13 11.42 23.90 -44.00
C LEU A 13 12.77 24.62 -43.76
N LEU A 14 13.13 25.53 -44.66
CA LEU A 14 14.46 26.09 -44.90
C LEU A 14 14.32 27.62 -45.09
N LEU A 15 15.14 28.45 -44.44
CA LEU A 15 15.43 29.81 -44.91
C LEU A 15 16.76 30.39 -44.35
N SER A 16 17.65 30.62 -45.31
CA SER A 16 18.92 31.38 -45.44
C SER A 16 18.81 32.88 -45.06
N LEU A 17 19.81 33.77 -44.90
CA LEU A 17 21.30 33.84 -44.86
C LEU A 17 21.65 35.35 -44.73
N LEU A 18 22.66 35.78 -43.95
CA LEU A 18 23.48 36.99 -44.24
C LEU A 18 24.74 37.08 -43.36
N LEU A 19 25.83 37.57 -43.99
CA LEU A 19 27.22 37.64 -43.52
C LEU A 19 27.60 39.01 -42.89
N LEU A 20 28.73 38.96 -42.14
CA LEU A 20 29.86 39.92 -42.07
C LEU A 20 30.06 40.81 -40.80
N VAL A 21 30.96 40.28 -39.93
CA VAL A 21 32.14 40.87 -39.25
C VAL A 21 32.00 41.97 -38.18
N GLY A 22 32.49 41.63 -36.97
CA GLY A 22 33.44 42.48 -36.22
C GLY A 22 33.22 42.60 -34.71
N GLY A 23 33.92 41.79 -33.88
CA GLY A 23 34.15 42.13 -32.46
C GLY A 23 34.32 40.96 -31.48
N THR A 24 35.57 40.73 -31.07
CA THR A 24 36.05 40.23 -29.74
C THR A 24 35.46 38.95 -29.10
N PHE A 25 36.35 38.04 -28.72
CA PHE A 25 36.09 36.77 -28.03
C PHE A 25 35.16 36.89 -26.81
N ALA A 26 34.04 36.15 -26.85
CA ALA A 26 33.41 35.56 -25.69
C ALA A 26 32.81 34.21 -26.12
N PHE A 27 33.48 33.09 -25.78
CA PHE A 27 32.77 31.83 -25.71
C PHE A 27 31.96 31.87 -24.41
N THR A 28 30.70 32.27 -24.53
CA THR A 28 29.71 32.10 -23.47
C THR A 28 28.78 30.98 -23.91
N ALA A 29 28.96 29.80 -23.30
CA ALA A 29 28.00 28.72 -23.40
C ALA A 29 26.69 29.16 -22.73
N PHE A 30 25.73 29.63 -23.52
CA PHE A 30 24.34 29.78 -23.08
C PHE A 30 23.56 28.56 -23.55
N ASN A 31 22.88 27.86 -22.62
CA ASN A 31 22.14 26.63 -22.87
C ASN A 31 22.99 25.44 -23.36
N GLN A 32 24.05 25.10 -22.63
CA GLN A 32 24.49 23.71 -22.60
C GLN A 32 23.62 22.96 -21.59
N GLN A 33 22.66 22.18 -22.09
CA GLN A 33 21.88 21.24 -21.30
C GLN A 33 22.28 19.83 -21.73
N VAL A 34 22.77 19.05 -20.77
CA VAL A 34 22.86 17.60 -20.88
C VAL A 34 21.65 17.05 -20.17
N ILE A 35 20.82 16.29 -20.88
CA ILE A 35 19.89 15.36 -20.27
C ILE A 35 20.63 14.02 -20.22
N ASN A 36 20.97 13.58 -19.01
CA ASN A 36 21.25 12.17 -18.77
C ASN A 36 19.89 11.48 -18.64
N GLU A 37 19.28 11.14 -19.77
CA GLU A 37 18.10 10.27 -19.77
C GLU A 37 18.59 8.86 -19.51
N ARG A 38 18.39 8.40 -18.27
CA ARG A 38 18.42 6.98 -17.93
C ARG A 38 16.98 6.51 -17.88
N LEU A 39 16.55 5.76 -18.90
CA LEU A 39 15.43 4.85 -18.73
C LEU A 39 15.98 3.67 -17.92
N LEU A 40 15.75 3.68 -16.60
CA LEU A 40 15.92 2.48 -15.78
C LEU A 40 14.66 1.66 -15.96
N ASP A 41 14.75 0.58 -16.73
CA ASP A 41 13.77 -0.50 -16.72
C ASP A 41 14.21 -1.44 -15.59
N ASN A 42 13.88 -1.07 -14.34
CA ASN A 42 14.12 -1.97 -13.22
C ASN A 42 13.18 -3.15 -13.43
N ASN A 43 13.71 -4.28 -13.92
CA ASN A 43 12.93 -5.50 -14.09
C ASN A 43 12.51 -5.98 -12.69
N VAL A 44 11.33 -5.59 -12.22
CA VAL A 44 10.74 -6.11 -10.98
C VAL A 44 10.05 -7.43 -11.32
N GLY A 45 10.36 -8.48 -10.56
CA GLY A 45 9.81 -9.80 -10.83
C GLY A 45 10.26 -10.84 -9.81
N GLY A 46 9.33 -11.72 -9.45
CA GLY A 46 9.61 -12.86 -8.60
C GLY A 46 8.84 -14.09 -9.08
N ARG A 47 9.15 -15.24 -8.48
CA ARG A 47 8.56 -16.52 -8.85
C ARG A 47 8.28 -17.34 -7.60
N VAL A 48 7.09 -17.93 -7.54
CA VAL A 48 6.76 -18.96 -6.55
C VAL A 48 7.45 -20.25 -6.96
N HIS A 49 8.16 -20.86 -6.02
CA HIS A 49 8.65 -22.23 -6.11
C HIS A 49 7.67 -23.15 -5.39
N ASP A 50 7.35 -24.25 -6.07
CA ASP A 50 6.50 -25.31 -5.55
C ASP A 50 7.19 -26.65 -5.83
N TYR A 51 7.86 -27.19 -4.82
CA TYR A 51 8.51 -28.50 -4.92
C TYR A 51 7.67 -29.53 -4.17
N TYR A 52 7.33 -30.62 -4.84
CA TYR A 52 6.47 -31.66 -4.26
C TYR A 52 6.97 -33.03 -4.65
N ASP A 53 7.00 -33.95 -3.69
CA ASP A 53 7.25 -35.37 -3.90
C ASP A 53 6.18 -36.20 -3.18
N VAL A 54 5.46 -37.01 -3.94
CA VAL A 54 4.32 -37.79 -3.42
C VAL A 54 4.76 -38.91 -2.48
N GLU A 55 5.98 -39.44 -2.64
CA GLU A 55 6.46 -40.58 -1.86
C GLU A 55 6.88 -40.19 -0.45
N THR A 56 7.54 -39.04 -0.30
CA THR A 56 8.01 -38.50 0.98
C THR A 56 7.05 -37.51 1.62
N GLU A 57 6.02 -37.05 0.88
CA GLU A 57 5.09 -36.00 1.29
C GLU A 57 5.78 -34.64 1.57
N ASN A 58 6.97 -34.46 0.99
CA ASN A 58 7.69 -33.19 0.97
C ASN A 58 6.88 -32.14 0.20
N LYS A 59 6.81 -30.92 0.73
CA LYS A 59 6.15 -29.81 0.05
C LYS A 59 6.82 -28.50 0.43
N ASP A 60 7.67 -27.98 -0.45
CA ASP A 60 8.36 -26.72 -0.24
C ASP A 60 7.69 -25.60 -1.03
N VAL A 61 7.21 -24.58 -0.33
CA VAL A 61 6.63 -23.37 -0.93
C VAL A 61 7.41 -22.14 -0.47
N PHE A 62 8.01 -21.42 -1.41
CA PHE A 62 8.74 -20.17 -1.16
C PHE A 62 8.74 -19.28 -2.41
N VAL A 63 9.25 -18.06 -2.29
CA VAL A 63 9.28 -17.09 -3.39
C VAL A 63 10.70 -16.57 -3.60
N GLU A 64 11.16 -16.55 -4.84
CA GLU A 64 12.39 -15.86 -5.23
C GLU A 64 12.10 -14.48 -5.84
N ASN A 65 13.02 -13.54 -5.66
CA ASN A 65 13.08 -12.28 -6.41
C ASN A 65 14.21 -12.37 -7.44
N TYR A 66 13.85 -12.63 -8.70
CA TYR A 66 14.82 -12.63 -9.79
C TYR A 66 15.07 -11.25 -10.41
N GLY A 67 14.32 -10.24 -9.95
CA GLY A 67 14.37 -8.88 -10.44
C GLY A 67 15.58 -8.07 -9.93
N GLU A 68 15.58 -6.79 -10.28
CA GLU A 68 16.68 -5.85 -9.94
C GLU A 68 16.37 -4.97 -8.72
N GLY A 69 15.12 -4.92 -8.26
CA GLY A 69 14.68 -4.13 -7.11
C GLY A 69 13.97 -4.98 -6.06
N PRO A 70 13.77 -4.46 -4.84
CA PRO A 70 13.03 -5.17 -3.80
C PRO A 70 11.58 -5.38 -4.19
N ILE A 71 10.99 -6.46 -3.71
CA ILE A 71 9.56 -6.76 -3.83
C ILE A 71 8.94 -7.03 -2.47
N MET A 72 7.62 -6.85 -2.38
CA MET A 72 6.78 -7.32 -1.29
C MET A 72 5.99 -8.53 -1.80
N VAL A 73 5.81 -9.53 -0.93
CA VAL A 73 5.32 -10.85 -1.31
C VAL A 73 4.15 -11.24 -0.44
N ARG A 74 3.08 -11.75 -1.07
CA ARG A 74 2.06 -12.55 -0.39
C ARG A 74 1.75 -13.84 -1.14
N VAL A 75 1.41 -14.88 -0.39
CA VAL A 75 1.04 -16.22 -0.88
C VAL A 75 -0.23 -16.67 -0.18
N ARG A 76 -1.11 -17.41 -0.88
CA ARG A 76 -2.30 -18.03 -0.30
C ARG A 76 -2.38 -19.49 -0.72
N LEU A 77 -2.76 -20.34 0.22
CA LEU A 77 -2.95 -21.76 -0.01
C LEU A 77 -4.44 -22.09 -0.08
N SER A 78 -4.83 -22.97 -0.99
CA SER A 78 -6.18 -23.57 -1.03
C SER A 78 -6.08 -25.08 -1.14
N GLU A 79 -6.96 -25.81 -0.45
CA GLU A 79 -6.92 -27.26 -0.35
C GLU A 79 -8.15 -27.91 -1.00
N PHE A 80 -7.93 -29.06 -1.64
CA PHE A 80 -8.97 -29.91 -2.17
C PHE A 80 -8.70 -31.38 -1.87
N MET A 81 -9.75 -32.11 -1.52
CA MET A 81 -9.68 -33.55 -1.37
C MET A 81 -10.94 -34.21 -1.91
N THR A 82 -10.77 -35.33 -2.61
CA THR A 82 -11.87 -36.20 -3.02
C THR A 82 -11.56 -37.67 -2.77
N ILE A 83 -12.58 -38.44 -2.46
CA ILE A 83 -12.49 -39.85 -2.08
C ILE A 83 -13.34 -40.69 -3.03
N GLN A 84 -12.75 -41.77 -3.53
CA GLN A 84 -13.47 -42.83 -4.22
C GLN A 84 -13.42 -44.09 -3.34
N GLU A 85 -14.53 -44.42 -2.68
CA GLU A 85 -14.60 -45.64 -1.88
C GLU A 85 -14.45 -46.89 -2.76
N ARG A 86 -13.89 -47.96 -2.20
CA ARG A 86 -13.71 -49.23 -2.91
C ARG A 86 -15.06 -49.77 -3.41
N GLY A 87 -15.16 -49.96 -4.73
CA GLY A 87 -16.37 -50.46 -5.38
C GLY A 87 -17.38 -49.39 -5.76
N GLN A 88 -17.06 -48.11 -5.54
CA GLN A 88 -17.78 -46.97 -6.12
C GLN A 88 -17.09 -46.50 -7.40
N ASP A 89 -17.88 -46.07 -8.38
CA ASP A 89 -17.37 -45.51 -9.64
C ASP A 89 -17.21 -43.97 -9.57
N SER A 90 -17.78 -43.32 -8.56
CA SER A 90 -17.80 -41.87 -8.42
C SER A 90 -16.86 -41.37 -7.32
N TRP A 91 -16.16 -40.28 -7.61
CA TRP A 91 -15.41 -39.48 -6.64
C TRP A 91 -16.35 -38.56 -5.86
N THR A 92 -16.21 -38.52 -4.53
CA THR A 92 -16.99 -37.65 -3.64
C THR A 92 -16.05 -36.61 -3.02
N PRO A 93 -16.27 -35.31 -3.23
CA PRO A 93 -15.43 -34.29 -2.61
C PRO A 93 -15.65 -34.29 -1.10
N VAL A 94 -14.56 -34.13 -0.34
CA VAL A 94 -14.60 -34.05 1.13
C VAL A 94 -15.34 -32.80 1.57
N VAL A 95 -15.13 -31.69 0.87
CA VAL A 95 -15.88 -30.46 1.06
C VAL A 95 -16.94 -30.34 -0.03
N SER A 96 -18.21 -30.29 0.38
CA SER A 96 -19.34 -30.23 -0.55
C SER A 96 -19.27 -29.00 -1.46
N GLY A 97 -19.50 -29.18 -2.76
CA GLY A 97 -19.50 -28.09 -3.75
C GLY A 97 -18.12 -27.75 -4.34
N THR A 98 -17.07 -28.49 -3.95
CA THR A 98 -15.72 -28.32 -4.51
C THR A 98 -15.47 -29.27 -5.67
N GLU A 99 -14.69 -28.83 -6.66
CA GLU A 99 -14.39 -29.59 -7.87
C GLU A 99 -12.88 -29.62 -8.14
N ARG A 100 -12.37 -30.80 -8.55
CA ARG A 100 -10.93 -31.01 -8.79
C ARG A 100 -10.36 -30.06 -9.83
N ASP A 101 -11.08 -29.89 -10.93
CA ASP A 101 -10.60 -29.12 -12.09
C ASP A 101 -10.91 -27.61 -11.97
N ASN A 102 -11.48 -27.18 -10.83
CA ASN A 102 -11.82 -25.77 -10.58
C ASN A 102 -11.26 -25.29 -9.23
N VAL A 103 -10.04 -24.73 -9.27
CA VAL A 103 -9.32 -24.23 -8.08
C VAL A 103 -10.03 -23.09 -7.34
N GLU A 104 -10.92 -22.34 -8.01
CA GLU A 104 -11.72 -21.29 -7.38
C GLU A 104 -12.72 -21.86 -6.36
N THR A 105 -13.05 -23.15 -6.49
CA THR A 105 -13.94 -23.83 -5.54
C THR A 105 -13.20 -24.46 -4.36
N TRP A 106 -11.87 -24.45 -4.37
CA TRP A 106 -11.07 -25.10 -3.31
C TRP A 106 -11.16 -24.31 -2.01
N SER A 107 -11.01 -24.99 -0.88
CA SER A 107 -11.15 -24.33 0.42
C SER A 107 -9.87 -23.56 0.74
N VAL A 108 -9.97 -22.25 0.91
CA VAL A 108 -8.83 -21.41 1.34
C VAL A 108 -8.36 -21.86 2.73
N TYR A 109 -7.05 -22.05 2.85
CA TYR A 109 -6.41 -22.33 4.12
C TYR A 109 -6.49 -21.10 5.02
N ARG A 110 -7.19 -21.22 6.14
CA ARG A 110 -7.35 -20.15 7.13
C ARG A 110 -7.02 -20.68 8.51
N PRO A 111 -5.88 -20.30 9.10
CA PRO A 111 -5.53 -20.78 10.43
C PRO A 111 -6.43 -20.17 11.51
N SER A 112 -6.39 -20.76 12.69
CA SER A 112 -6.95 -20.13 13.89
C SER A 112 -6.10 -18.95 14.32
N PRO A 113 -6.64 -17.92 14.98
CA PRO A 113 -5.88 -16.72 15.35
C PRO A 113 -4.69 -16.96 16.29
N THR A 114 -4.59 -18.13 16.93
CA THR A 114 -3.56 -18.40 17.95
C THR A 114 -2.85 -19.73 17.74
N ASP A 115 -3.11 -20.38 16.60
CA ASP A 115 -2.46 -21.64 16.22
C ASP A 115 -2.59 -21.80 14.71
N ILE A 116 -1.46 -21.62 14.03
CA ILE A 116 -1.36 -21.81 12.59
C ILE A 116 -1.80 -23.23 12.19
N ASN A 117 -1.47 -24.26 12.97
CA ASN A 117 -1.71 -25.65 12.56
C ASN A 117 -3.19 -26.07 12.60
N THR A 118 -4.06 -25.25 13.20
CA THR A 118 -5.49 -25.52 13.27
C THR A 118 -6.23 -24.71 12.22
N ARG A 119 -6.79 -25.37 11.19
CA ARG A 119 -7.62 -24.72 10.17
C ARG A 119 -9.01 -24.38 10.69
N LEU A 120 -9.50 -23.20 10.31
CA LEU A 120 -10.87 -22.72 10.49
C LEU A 120 -11.54 -22.51 9.12
N GLY A 121 -12.82 -22.11 9.15
CA GLY A 121 -13.59 -21.81 7.93
C GLY A 121 -14.16 -23.05 7.24
N VAL A 122 -14.57 -22.87 5.99
CA VAL A 122 -15.12 -23.94 5.14
C VAL A 122 -14.05 -24.99 4.90
N GLY A 123 -14.37 -26.27 5.09
CA GLY A 123 -13.43 -27.38 4.94
C GLY A 123 -12.41 -27.55 6.06
N GLY A 124 -12.21 -26.56 6.94
CA GLY A 124 -11.16 -26.61 7.97
C GLY A 124 -11.25 -27.83 8.89
N MET A 125 -12.45 -28.19 9.38
CA MET A 125 -12.63 -29.40 10.19
C MET A 125 -12.30 -30.69 9.42
N ASP A 126 -12.57 -30.72 8.12
CA ASP A 126 -12.33 -31.87 7.29
C ASP A 126 -10.83 -32.02 6.99
N PHE A 127 -10.14 -30.95 6.59
CA PHE A 127 -8.70 -30.99 6.32
C PHE A 127 -7.87 -31.23 7.59
N ASN A 128 -8.28 -30.69 8.75
CA ASN A 128 -7.66 -31.02 10.04
C ASN A 128 -7.75 -32.53 10.37
N ARG A 129 -8.70 -33.26 9.78
CA ARG A 129 -8.83 -34.71 9.95
C ARG A 129 -7.89 -35.49 9.03
N PHE A 130 -7.63 -35.01 7.81
CA PHE A 130 -6.98 -35.79 6.76
C PHE A 130 -5.52 -35.41 6.49
N SER A 131 -5.09 -34.20 6.85
CA SER A 131 -3.75 -33.70 6.51
C SER A 131 -3.18 -32.77 7.59
N ASN A 132 -1.89 -32.92 7.86
CA ASN A 132 -1.08 -32.01 8.68
C ASN A 132 -0.14 -31.22 7.76
N LEU A 133 -0.09 -29.90 7.94
CA LEU A 133 0.87 -29.04 7.23
C LEU A 133 1.96 -28.62 8.20
N THR A 134 3.21 -28.65 7.74
CA THR A 134 4.36 -28.15 8.49
C THR A 134 4.76 -26.80 7.91
N PHE A 135 4.58 -25.74 8.71
CA PHE A 135 4.86 -24.37 8.29
C PHE A 135 6.29 -23.93 8.63
N GLY A 136 6.97 -23.44 7.59
CA GLY A 136 8.37 -23.03 7.64
C GLY A 136 9.33 -24.15 8.02
N ARG A 137 10.61 -23.80 8.06
CA ARG A 137 11.69 -24.75 8.34
C ARG A 137 12.71 -24.10 9.26
N VAL A 138 12.50 -24.20 10.58
CA VAL A 138 13.49 -23.76 11.56
C VAL A 138 14.63 -24.80 11.59
N SER A 139 15.66 -24.56 10.78
CA SER A 139 16.84 -25.42 10.67
C SER A 139 18.11 -24.60 10.83
N ASP A 140 19.17 -25.23 11.39
CA ASP A 140 20.52 -24.66 11.48
C ASP A 140 21.19 -24.48 10.10
N THR A 141 20.61 -25.09 9.05
CA THR A 141 21.10 -24.99 7.67
C THR A 141 20.02 -24.45 6.76
N THR A 142 20.33 -23.38 6.04
CA THR A 142 19.42 -22.78 5.09
C THR A 142 19.33 -23.63 3.81
N PRO A 143 18.11 -23.99 3.36
CA PRO A 143 17.93 -24.81 2.17
C PRO A 143 18.57 -24.20 0.93
N TRP A 144 18.98 -25.09 0.02
CA TRP A 144 19.44 -24.72 -1.31
C TRP A 144 18.32 -24.95 -2.30
N TYR A 145 18.24 -24.08 -3.29
CA TYR A 145 17.32 -24.21 -4.40
C TYR A 145 18.04 -23.85 -5.70
N LEU A 146 17.48 -24.26 -6.83
CA LEU A 146 17.92 -23.74 -8.12
C LEU A 146 17.03 -22.55 -8.52
N PRO A 147 17.61 -21.37 -8.82
CA PRO A 147 16.84 -20.20 -9.26
C PRO A 147 16.14 -20.40 -10.61
N THR A 148 15.02 -19.71 -10.82
CA THR A 148 14.21 -19.91 -12.02
C THR A 148 14.95 -19.54 -13.33
N PHE A 149 14.61 -20.26 -14.39
CA PHE A 149 14.96 -19.86 -15.76
C PHE A 149 13.99 -18.81 -16.32
N ASN A 150 12.78 -18.74 -15.77
CA ASN A 150 11.67 -17.92 -16.23
C ASN A 150 11.59 -16.53 -15.55
N LEU A 151 12.33 -15.58 -16.11
CA LEU A 151 12.37 -14.18 -15.64
C LEU A 151 11.32 -13.27 -16.31
N ASP A 152 10.32 -13.84 -16.98
CA ASP A 152 9.22 -13.08 -17.58
C ASP A 152 8.14 -12.82 -16.52
N ASN A 153 7.97 -11.54 -16.17
CA ASN A 153 7.00 -11.11 -15.16
C ASN A 153 5.55 -11.15 -15.64
N THR A 154 5.30 -11.40 -16.92
CA THR A 154 3.96 -11.61 -17.49
C THR A 154 3.59 -13.09 -17.63
N ASP A 155 4.57 -13.98 -17.47
CA ASP A 155 4.33 -15.41 -17.44
C ASP A 155 3.85 -15.83 -16.05
N LEU A 156 2.66 -16.43 -15.98
CA LEU A 156 2.02 -16.81 -14.72
C LEU A 156 2.49 -18.18 -14.18
N ARG A 157 3.28 -18.94 -14.95
CA ARG A 157 3.72 -20.28 -14.55
C ARG A 157 4.65 -20.24 -13.34
N THR A 158 4.43 -21.08 -12.33
CA THR A 158 5.31 -21.20 -11.17
C THR A 158 6.60 -21.95 -11.52
N ALA A 159 7.53 -22.03 -10.58
CA ALA A 159 8.67 -22.95 -10.64
C ALA A 159 8.28 -24.28 -9.95
N ALA A 160 7.45 -25.08 -10.61
CA ALA A 160 6.95 -26.36 -10.10
C ALA A 160 7.95 -27.50 -10.41
N ALA A 161 8.39 -28.26 -9.40
CA ALA A 161 9.34 -29.37 -9.56
C ALA A 161 8.86 -30.67 -8.89
N GLY A 162 9.39 -31.81 -9.37
CA GLY A 162 8.97 -33.14 -8.91
C GLY A 162 7.58 -33.52 -9.43
N ASP A 163 6.72 -33.95 -8.52
CA ASP A 163 5.32 -34.27 -8.78
C ASP A 163 4.40 -33.02 -8.74
N ALA A 164 4.96 -31.84 -8.47
CA ALA A 164 4.22 -30.59 -8.53
C ALA A 164 3.74 -30.31 -9.96
N LEU A 165 2.49 -29.87 -10.09
CA LEU A 165 1.88 -29.49 -11.37
C LEU A 165 1.63 -27.99 -11.37
N ASP A 166 2.24 -27.28 -12.32
CA ASP A 166 1.89 -25.88 -12.55
C ASP A 166 0.43 -25.78 -13.01
N TYR A 167 -0.30 -24.76 -12.53
CA TYR A 167 -1.72 -24.61 -12.82
C TYR A 167 -2.02 -24.39 -14.31
N MET A 168 -1.15 -23.67 -15.03
CA MET A 168 -1.35 -23.31 -16.44
C MET A 168 -0.86 -24.41 -17.39
N GLU A 169 0.25 -25.06 -17.05
CA GLU A 169 0.88 -26.09 -17.88
C GLU A 169 0.31 -27.50 -17.58
N GLY A 170 -0.09 -27.77 -16.33
CA GLY A 170 -0.53 -29.08 -15.87
C GLY A 170 0.60 -30.11 -15.74
N ASP A 171 1.86 -29.65 -15.70
CA ASP A 171 3.09 -30.46 -15.58
C ASP A 171 4.15 -29.65 -14.80
N ALA A 172 5.28 -30.28 -14.48
CA ALA A 172 6.42 -29.61 -13.87
C ALA A 172 7.02 -28.58 -14.85
N THR A 173 7.35 -27.40 -14.31
CA THR A 173 7.92 -26.26 -15.04
C THR A 173 9.34 -25.91 -14.57
N HIS A 174 9.90 -26.69 -13.64
CA HIS A 174 11.21 -26.45 -13.05
C HIS A 174 11.97 -27.76 -12.80
N PRO A 175 13.31 -27.79 -12.96
CA PRO A 175 14.09 -28.98 -12.65
C PRO A 175 14.10 -29.30 -11.15
N GLY A 176 14.23 -30.59 -10.87
CA GLY A 176 14.21 -31.17 -9.53
C GLY A 176 13.28 -32.38 -9.50
N ASN A 177 13.49 -33.28 -8.54
CA ASN A 177 12.57 -34.39 -8.27
C ASN A 177 11.55 -34.06 -7.18
N GLY A 178 11.62 -32.88 -6.55
CA GLY A 178 10.69 -32.46 -5.51
C GLY A 178 11.01 -32.99 -4.11
N GLU A 179 12.03 -33.84 -3.95
CA GLU A 179 12.47 -34.32 -2.64
C GLU A 179 13.08 -33.18 -1.81
N ALA A 180 12.93 -33.28 -0.50
CA ALA A 180 13.58 -32.39 0.46
C ALA A 180 15.10 -32.38 0.22
N ASP A 181 15.70 -31.19 0.24
CA ASP A 181 17.15 -31.00 0.08
C ASP A 181 17.75 -31.61 -1.20
N PHE A 182 16.95 -31.75 -2.28
CA PHE A 182 17.45 -32.24 -3.56
C PHE A 182 18.61 -31.39 -4.11
N TRP A 183 18.45 -30.07 -4.06
CA TRP A 183 19.51 -29.14 -4.43
C TRP A 183 20.49 -28.95 -3.28
N VAL A 184 21.77 -28.84 -3.59
CA VAL A 184 22.85 -28.68 -2.61
C VAL A 184 23.82 -27.56 -3.01
N ALA A 185 24.73 -27.22 -2.12
CA ALA A 185 25.79 -26.25 -2.38
C ALA A 185 26.65 -26.64 -3.60
N ASP A 186 27.04 -25.64 -4.39
CA ASP A 186 27.90 -25.77 -5.57
C ASP A 186 27.33 -26.65 -6.71
N ASP A 187 26.03 -26.95 -6.69
CA ASP A 187 25.33 -27.65 -7.76
C ASP A 187 24.82 -26.68 -8.84
N TYR A 188 24.46 -27.21 -10.01
CA TYR A 188 23.98 -26.42 -11.13
C TYR A 188 23.10 -27.23 -12.10
N TYR A 189 22.31 -26.52 -12.90
CA TYR A 189 21.55 -27.10 -14.00
C TYR A 189 21.73 -26.32 -15.29
N GLU A 190 21.74 -27.03 -16.42
CA GLU A 190 21.90 -26.47 -17.77
C GLU A 190 20.61 -26.69 -18.59
N ASN A 191 19.84 -25.63 -18.85
CA ASN A 191 18.61 -25.67 -19.65
C ASN A 191 18.91 -25.62 -21.17
N THR A 192 19.71 -26.56 -21.69
CA THR A 192 20.23 -26.51 -23.07
C THR A 192 19.20 -26.77 -24.16
N ALA A 193 18.11 -27.47 -23.84
CA ALA A 193 17.05 -27.80 -24.80
C ALA A 193 15.82 -26.89 -24.70
N GLY A 194 15.82 -25.91 -23.77
CA GLY A 194 14.63 -25.13 -23.45
C GLY A 194 13.49 -26.01 -22.92
N ARG A 195 13.82 -27.09 -22.20
CA ARG A 195 12.82 -27.98 -21.59
C ARG A 195 11.99 -27.22 -20.57
N TRP A 196 12.67 -26.37 -19.79
CA TRP A 196 12.04 -25.56 -18.77
C TRP A 196 11.74 -24.16 -19.34
N PRO A 197 10.57 -23.58 -19.02
CA PRO A 197 10.20 -22.23 -19.43
C PRO A 197 11.28 -21.18 -19.13
N GLY A 198 11.36 -20.18 -20.01
CA GLY A 198 12.29 -19.06 -19.87
C GLY A 198 13.61 -19.23 -20.63
N SER A 199 14.69 -18.76 -20.02
CA SER A 199 15.99 -18.66 -20.67
C SER A 199 16.71 -20.01 -20.78
N THR A 200 17.42 -20.22 -21.88
CA THR A 200 18.38 -21.32 -22.03
C THR A 200 19.72 -20.92 -21.40
N GLY A 201 20.34 -21.81 -20.63
CA GLY A 201 21.67 -21.58 -20.06
C GLY A 201 21.87 -22.29 -18.73
N ARG A 202 22.92 -21.89 -18.01
CA ARG A 202 23.26 -22.41 -16.68
C ARG A 202 22.57 -21.61 -15.58
N ARG A 203 22.10 -22.31 -14.56
CA ARG A 203 21.80 -21.76 -13.23
C ARG A 203 22.61 -22.53 -12.19
N ASP A 204 23.21 -21.78 -11.27
CA ASP A 204 23.88 -22.34 -10.09
C ASP A 204 22.89 -22.29 -8.92
N THR A 205 22.99 -23.23 -7.99
CA THR A 205 22.14 -23.23 -6.79
C THR A 205 22.40 -21.99 -5.94
N ALA A 206 21.35 -21.53 -5.28
CA ALA A 206 21.35 -20.42 -4.34
C ALA A 206 20.70 -20.87 -3.02
N GLN A 207 20.89 -20.07 -1.96
CA GLN A 207 20.26 -20.35 -0.67
C GLN A 207 19.02 -19.48 -0.48
N ASN A 208 18.01 -20.05 0.15
CA ASN A 208 16.92 -19.28 0.74
C ASN A 208 17.47 -18.31 1.82
N LEU A 209 16.64 -17.41 2.31
CA LEU A 209 16.95 -16.65 3.52
C LEU A 209 16.80 -17.54 4.76
N SER A 210 17.66 -17.32 5.76
CA SER A 210 17.52 -17.96 7.06
C SER A 210 16.23 -17.52 7.73
N GLN A 211 15.53 -18.46 8.36
CA GLN A 211 14.26 -18.19 9.01
C GLN A 211 14.48 -17.66 10.43
N ASP A 212 14.03 -16.44 10.72
CA ASP A 212 14.18 -15.83 12.05
C ASP A 212 13.14 -16.39 13.04
N LYS A 213 11.94 -16.71 12.55
CA LYS A 213 10.80 -17.25 13.32
C LYS A 213 9.97 -18.20 12.45
N ALA A 214 9.27 -19.15 13.07
CA ALA A 214 8.23 -19.92 12.36
C ALA A 214 7.16 -18.98 11.78
N PRO A 215 6.48 -19.35 10.68
CA PRO A 215 5.29 -18.63 10.24
C PRO A 215 4.28 -18.50 11.38
N ILE A 216 3.73 -17.29 11.55
CA ILE A 216 2.77 -16.95 12.60
C ILE A 216 1.53 -16.30 11.98
N THR A 217 0.46 -16.20 12.75
CA THR A 217 -0.71 -15.42 12.36
C THR A 217 -0.53 -13.92 12.65
N ILE A 218 -1.33 -13.07 12.01
CA ILE A 218 -1.32 -11.62 12.28
C ILE A 218 -1.73 -11.29 13.72
N ALA A 219 -2.49 -12.16 14.39
CA ALA A 219 -2.86 -12.00 15.79
C ALA A 219 -1.66 -12.27 16.70
N GLU A 220 -0.88 -13.34 16.45
CA GLU A 220 0.38 -13.57 17.17
C GLU A 220 1.44 -12.51 16.86
N TRP A 221 1.51 -12.04 15.61
CA TRP A 221 2.39 -10.94 15.21
C TRP A 221 2.12 -9.65 15.99
N LEU A 222 0.86 -9.38 16.35
CA LEU A 222 0.51 -8.21 17.17
C LEU A 222 1.08 -8.29 18.58
N GLU A 223 1.30 -9.49 19.12
CA GLU A 223 1.85 -9.72 20.46
C GLU A 223 3.39 -9.60 20.51
N LEU A 224 4.07 -9.54 19.36
CA LEU A 224 5.53 -9.35 19.29
C LEU A 224 5.94 -7.94 19.75
N ASP A 225 7.17 -7.80 20.25
CA ASP A 225 7.79 -6.48 20.44
C ASP A 225 8.06 -5.83 19.06
N ASP A 226 8.05 -4.49 18.98
CA ASP A 226 8.13 -3.76 17.70
C ASP A 226 9.41 -4.08 16.89
N ASP A 227 10.53 -4.37 17.55
CA ASP A 227 11.80 -4.77 16.92
C ASP A 227 11.81 -6.22 16.41
N GLU A 228 10.82 -7.03 16.78
CA GLU A 228 10.65 -8.41 16.33
C GLU A 228 9.60 -8.56 15.21
N LYS A 229 8.84 -7.51 14.91
CA LYS A 229 7.73 -7.55 13.95
C LYS A 229 8.17 -7.58 12.49
N ILE A 230 9.43 -7.25 12.19
CA ILE A 230 10.01 -7.28 10.83
C ILE A 230 11.19 -8.25 10.83
N GLY A 231 11.23 -9.13 9.83
CA GLY A 231 12.28 -10.14 9.72
C GLY A 231 11.98 -11.22 8.69
N ASN A 232 12.84 -12.24 8.65
CA ASN A 232 12.73 -13.35 7.71
C ASN A 232 11.75 -14.42 8.22
N PHE A 233 10.46 -14.10 8.18
CA PHE A 233 9.37 -15.02 8.50
C PHE A 233 8.06 -14.60 7.82
N TRP A 234 7.07 -15.47 7.86
CA TRP A 234 5.75 -15.23 7.26
C TRP A 234 4.70 -14.86 8.31
N VAL A 235 3.81 -13.93 7.97
CA VAL A 235 2.66 -13.51 8.79
C VAL A 235 1.37 -13.77 8.03
N ILE A 236 0.50 -14.63 8.57
CA ILE A 236 -0.76 -15.02 7.93
C ILE A 236 -1.93 -14.21 8.48
N ASP A 237 -2.63 -13.50 7.60
CA ASP A 237 -3.95 -12.96 7.92
C ASP A 237 -4.94 -14.13 8.05
N HIS A 238 -5.28 -14.49 9.29
CA HIS A 238 -6.22 -15.58 9.59
C HIS A 238 -7.67 -15.29 9.11
N GLN A 239 -7.97 -14.04 8.71
CA GLN A 239 -9.28 -13.68 8.15
C GLN A 239 -9.40 -14.01 6.66
N THR A 240 -8.33 -13.88 5.88
CA THR A 240 -8.34 -14.05 4.41
C THR A 240 -7.46 -15.20 3.91
N GLY A 241 -6.57 -15.73 4.75
CA GLY A 241 -5.63 -16.80 4.40
C GLY A 241 -4.36 -16.33 3.68
N TRP A 242 -4.22 -15.03 3.40
CA TRP A 242 -2.99 -14.48 2.81
C TRP A 242 -1.83 -14.49 3.82
N ALA A 243 -0.73 -15.10 3.42
CA ALA A 243 0.56 -15.09 4.12
C ALA A 243 1.48 -14.03 3.50
N TYR A 244 1.95 -13.09 4.30
CA TYR A 244 2.82 -11.99 3.89
C TYR A 244 4.25 -12.24 4.37
N TRP A 245 5.24 -12.03 3.50
CA TRP A 245 6.64 -12.04 3.92
C TRP A 245 6.92 -10.78 4.78
N ALA A 246 7.39 -10.96 6.02
CA ALA A 246 7.50 -9.89 7.02
C ALA A 246 8.70 -8.94 6.80
N SER A 247 9.27 -8.92 5.59
CA SER A 247 10.34 -8.03 5.17
C SER A 247 10.25 -7.76 3.67
N LYS A 248 11.01 -6.80 3.14
CA LYS A 248 11.20 -6.69 1.69
C LYS A 248 12.12 -7.81 1.23
N LEU A 249 11.79 -8.43 0.11
CA LEU A 249 12.65 -9.43 -0.52
C LEU A 249 13.56 -8.72 -1.52
N GLU A 250 14.85 -8.62 -1.22
CA GLU A 250 15.82 -7.93 -2.08
C GLU A 250 16.13 -8.74 -3.34
N ALA A 251 16.67 -8.05 -4.35
CA ALA A 251 17.08 -8.66 -5.61
C ALA A 251 18.02 -9.86 -5.40
N GLY A 252 17.69 -11.00 -6.02
CA GLY A 252 18.45 -12.25 -5.93
C GLY A 252 18.22 -13.06 -4.65
N GLN A 253 17.34 -12.63 -3.75
CA GLN A 253 16.98 -13.39 -2.55
C GLN A 253 15.78 -14.30 -2.81
N ALA A 254 15.66 -15.35 -2.00
CA ALA A 254 14.43 -16.13 -1.86
C ALA A 254 14.00 -16.17 -0.39
N THR A 255 12.69 -16.12 -0.14
CA THR A 255 12.13 -16.23 1.21
C THR A 255 12.55 -17.55 1.87
N SER A 256 12.43 -17.64 3.19
CA SER A 256 12.32 -18.96 3.82
C SER A 256 11.01 -19.64 3.42
N TYR A 257 10.87 -20.92 3.75
CA TYR A 257 9.68 -21.68 3.41
C TYR A 257 8.45 -21.13 4.13
N LEU A 258 7.33 -21.03 3.41
CA LEU A 258 6.01 -20.92 4.00
C LEU A 258 5.53 -22.30 4.43
N LEU A 259 5.64 -23.29 3.53
CA LEU A 259 5.28 -24.68 3.74
C LEU A 259 6.51 -25.56 3.50
N ASP A 260 6.72 -26.56 4.36
CA ASP A 260 7.84 -27.51 4.33
C ASP A 260 7.35 -28.97 4.14
N ALA A 261 6.12 -29.29 4.57
CA ALA A 261 5.54 -30.60 4.34
C ALA A 261 4.00 -30.57 4.33
N ALA A 262 3.41 -31.56 3.65
CA ALA A 262 1.97 -31.79 3.62
C ALA A 262 1.66 -33.27 3.86
N GLU A 263 1.66 -33.67 5.12
CA GLU A 263 1.60 -35.07 5.53
C GLU A 263 0.16 -35.58 5.68
N MET A 264 -0.14 -36.75 5.11
CA MET A 264 -1.44 -37.39 5.24
C MET A 264 -1.57 -38.11 6.60
N THR A 265 -2.69 -37.88 7.29
CA THR A 265 -2.96 -38.50 8.60
C THR A 265 -3.30 -39.99 8.50
N ASP A 266 -3.26 -40.70 9.63
CA ASP A 266 -3.74 -42.10 9.71
C ASP A 266 -5.19 -42.25 9.25
N GLN A 267 -6.04 -41.23 9.46
CA GLN A 267 -7.42 -41.21 9.01
C GLN A 267 -7.51 -41.20 7.48
N ALA A 268 -6.65 -40.45 6.80
CA ALA A 268 -6.57 -40.47 5.34
C ALA A 268 -6.00 -41.79 4.82
N ARG A 269 -4.91 -42.29 5.42
CA ARG A 269 -4.31 -43.58 5.04
C ARG A 269 -5.22 -44.77 5.29
N GLY A 270 -6.17 -44.64 6.23
CA GLY A 270 -7.19 -45.64 6.55
C GLY A 270 -8.40 -45.68 5.60
N ILE A 271 -8.48 -44.79 4.61
CA ILE A 271 -9.58 -44.76 3.63
C ILE A 271 -9.58 -46.07 2.82
N ASN A 272 -10.69 -46.81 2.87
CA ASN A 272 -10.87 -48.01 2.04
C ASN A 272 -11.30 -47.61 0.62
N GLY A 273 -10.35 -47.16 -0.18
CA GLY A 273 -10.59 -46.61 -1.50
C GLY A 273 -9.36 -45.91 -2.04
N LEU A 274 -9.59 -44.95 -2.94
CA LEU A 274 -8.59 -44.00 -3.39
C LEU A 274 -8.92 -42.62 -2.81
N ALA A 275 -7.88 -41.85 -2.50
CA ALA A 275 -8.01 -40.46 -2.12
C ALA A 275 -7.11 -39.62 -3.03
N TYR A 276 -7.62 -38.47 -3.47
CA TYR A 276 -6.84 -37.44 -4.13
C TYR A 276 -6.85 -36.23 -3.22
N TYR A 277 -5.68 -35.69 -2.90
CA TYR A 277 -5.47 -34.48 -2.13
C TYR A 277 -4.53 -33.57 -2.90
N ALA A 278 -4.79 -32.26 -2.87
CA ALA A 278 -3.95 -31.27 -3.53
C ALA A 278 -4.01 -29.92 -2.80
N ILE A 279 -2.91 -29.19 -2.92
CA ILE A 279 -2.76 -27.81 -2.43
C ILE A 279 -2.46 -26.93 -3.64
N HIS A 280 -3.26 -25.90 -3.82
CA HIS A 280 -3.04 -24.84 -4.79
C HIS A 280 -2.35 -23.66 -4.12
N VAL A 281 -1.36 -23.07 -4.80
CA VAL A 281 -0.58 -21.93 -4.30
C VAL A 281 -0.82 -20.73 -5.22
N ALA A 282 -1.45 -19.69 -4.68
CA ALA A 282 -1.61 -18.39 -5.35
C ALA A 282 -0.64 -17.37 -4.74
N SER A 283 -0.22 -16.36 -5.51
CA SER A 283 0.66 -15.31 -5.02
C SER A 283 0.42 -13.98 -5.69
N ASP A 284 0.68 -12.89 -4.96
CA ASP A 284 0.84 -11.56 -5.52
C ASP A 284 2.19 -10.98 -5.12
N LEU A 285 2.87 -10.38 -6.10
CA LEU A 285 4.21 -9.82 -5.97
C LEU A 285 4.17 -8.38 -6.46
N VAL A 286 4.48 -7.43 -5.58
CA VAL A 286 4.40 -6.00 -5.91
C VAL A 286 5.69 -5.31 -5.54
N SER A 287 6.04 -4.26 -6.28
CA SER A 287 7.08 -3.35 -5.82
C SER A 287 6.58 -2.52 -4.62
N PRO A 288 7.47 -2.04 -3.72
CA PRO A 288 7.06 -1.36 -2.50
C PRO A 288 6.17 -0.11 -2.72
N GLU A 289 6.29 0.54 -3.87
CA GLU A 289 5.44 1.67 -4.26
C GLU A 289 4.00 1.27 -4.64
N HIS A 290 3.75 0.00 -4.97
CA HIS A 290 2.43 -0.56 -5.31
C HIS A 290 1.81 -1.38 -4.16
N ARG A 291 2.37 -1.31 -2.95
CA ARG A 291 1.91 -2.05 -1.75
C ARG A 291 0.43 -1.89 -1.40
N GLU A 292 -0.23 -0.85 -1.88
CA GLU A 292 -1.68 -0.62 -1.71
C GLU A 292 -2.52 -1.74 -2.32
N GLU A 293 -2.00 -2.44 -3.34
CA GLU A 293 -2.66 -3.58 -3.98
C GLU A 293 -2.93 -4.71 -2.99
N PHE A 294 -2.12 -4.84 -1.93
CA PHE A 294 -2.34 -5.83 -0.87
C PHE A 294 -3.50 -5.49 0.06
N LEU A 295 -3.95 -4.23 0.09
CA LEU A 295 -4.98 -3.76 1.01
C LEU A 295 -6.37 -3.72 0.38
N ALA A 296 -6.47 -3.92 -0.93
CA ALA A 296 -7.76 -4.01 -1.61
C ALA A 296 -8.54 -5.24 -1.10
N PRO A 297 -9.85 -5.10 -0.78
CA PRO A 297 -10.69 -6.25 -0.47
C PRO A 297 -10.66 -7.26 -1.62
N ASP A 298 -10.72 -8.54 -1.29
CA ASP A 298 -10.81 -9.62 -2.26
C ASP A 298 -12.07 -10.48 -2.04
N GLU A 299 -12.17 -11.60 -2.75
CA GLU A 299 -13.32 -12.50 -2.69
C GLU A 299 -13.54 -13.13 -1.28
N GLU A 300 -12.51 -13.16 -0.43
CA GLU A 300 -12.57 -13.67 0.94
C GLU A 300 -13.08 -12.63 1.95
N GLY A 301 -13.15 -11.36 1.54
CA GLY A 301 -13.74 -10.27 2.30
C GLY A 301 -12.73 -9.23 2.76
N GLU A 302 -13.00 -8.64 3.92
CA GLU A 302 -12.14 -7.60 4.51
C GLU A 302 -10.92 -8.23 5.18
N HIS A 303 -9.75 -7.65 4.94
CA HIS A 303 -8.51 -8.03 5.62
C HIS A 303 -8.56 -7.69 7.11
N HIS A 304 -7.68 -8.34 7.89
CA HIS A 304 -7.50 -7.98 9.28
C HIS A 304 -7.17 -6.48 9.45
N PRO A 305 -7.80 -5.75 10.39
CA PRO A 305 -7.61 -4.29 10.52
C PRO A 305 -6.15 -3.84 10.70
N SER A 306 -5.31 -4.71 11.26
CA SER A 306 -3.87 -4.47 11.44
C SER A 306 -3.01 -4.76 10.21
N LEU A 307 -3.57 -5.22 9.08
CA LEU A 307 -2.81 -5.51 7.87
C LEU A 307 -2.07 -4.26 7.37
N ILE A 308 -2.71 -3.09 7.40
CA ILE A 308 -2.05 -1.82 7.03
C ILE A 308 -0.77 -1.58 7.85
N ARG A 309 -0.77 -1.95 9.14
CA ARG A 309 0.40 -1.80 10.01
C ARG A 309 1.52 -2.74 9.58
N LEU A 310 1.19 -3.98 9.24
CA LEU A 310 2.15 -4.95 8.73
C LEU A 310 2.76 -4.48 7.39
N ILE A 311 1.92 -4.10 6.42
CA ILE A 311 2.36 -3.68 5.09
C ILE A 311 3.23 -2.42 5.14
N GLU A 312 2.85 -1.41 5.92
CA GLU A 312 3.69 -0.23 6.09
C GLU A 312 4.98 -0.56 6.82
N GLY A 313 4.94 -1.43 7.84
CA GLY A 313 6.12 -1.88 8.56
C GLY A 313 7.14 -2.60 7.66
N ILE A 314 6.67 -3.47 6.78
CA ILE A 314 7.49 -4.15 5.76
C ILE A 314 8.14 -3.11 4.84
N ASN A 315 7.35 -2.15 4.35
CA ASN A 315 7.83 -1.13 3.42
C ASN A 315 8.90 -0.22 4.06
N SER A 316 8.70 0.24 5.30
CA SER A 316 9.67 1.04 6.06
C SER A 316 10.81 0.22 6.67
N ASN A 317 10.72 -1.11 6.64
CA ASN A 317 11.65 -2.02 7.32
C ASN A 317 11.70 -1.81 8.85
N GLU A 318 10.59 -1.35 9.42
CA GLU A 318 10.40 -1.15 10.85
C GLU A 318 8.93 -0.96 11.17
N VAL A 319 8.43 -1.60 12.23
CA VAL A 319 7.11 -1.25 12.78
C VAL A 319 7.33 -0.19 13.84
N ARG A 320 6.79 1.01 13.60
CA ARG A 320 6.68 2.06 14.61
C ARG A 320 5.23 2.47 14.71
N GLU A 321 4.70 2.51 15.92
CA GLU A 321 3.47 3.27 16.17
C GLU A 321 3.77 4.76 16.18
N ASN A 322 2.81 5.56 15.72
CA ASN A 322 2.88 6.99 16.00
C ASN A 322 2.71 7.20 17.50
N ASP A 323 3.73 7.70 18.20
CA ASP A 323 3.51 8.34 19.49
C ASP A 323 2.88 9.72 19.23
N LEU A 324 1.56 9.73 19.06
CA LEU A 324 0.80 10.92 18.69
C LEU A 324 0.94 12.09 19.68
N TRP A 325 1.47 11.84 20.89
CA TRP A 325 1.61 12.83 21.96
C TRP A 325 3.06 13.19 22.29
N ASN A 326 4.03 12.69 21.52
CA ASN A 326 5.43 13.10 21.65
C ASN A 326 5.65 14.52 21.13
N PHE A 327 6.15 15.39 22.00
CA PHE A 327 6.38 16.82 21.71
C PHE A 327 7.51 17.08 20.71
N ASN A 328 8.34 16.05 20.42
CA ASN A 328 9.47 16.14 19.52
C ASN A 328 9.19 15.53 18.14
N ASN A 329 7.96 15.06 17.87
CA ASN A 329 7.60 14.46 16.59
C ASN A 329 7.86 15.43 15.43
N LYS A 330 8.67 15.01 14.47
CA LYS A 330 8.81 15.69 13.19
C LYS A 330 7.90 15.05 12.15
N ILE A 331 7.86 15.63 10.95
CA ILE A 331 7.06 15.07 9.85
C ILE A 331 7.53 13.67 9.47
N GLU A 332 8.83 13.41 9.51
CA GLU A 332 9.45 12.12 9.23
C GLU A 332 9.18 11.03 10.29
N ASP A 333 8.82 11.42 11.52
CA ASP A 333 8.54 10.49 12.61
C ASP A 333 7.09 9.97 12.60
N LEU A 334 6.21 10.62 11.82
CA LEU A 334 4.79 10.34 11.78
C LEU A 334 4.41 9.58 10.51
N ASN A 335 3.81 8.40 10.66
CA ASN A 335 3.20 7.64 9.57
C ASN A 335 1.71 8.02 9.43
N PHE A 336 1.39 8.85 8.43
CA PHE A 336 0.04 9.34 8.17
C PHE A 336 -0.90 8.28 7.60
N ARG A 337 -0.34 7.19 7.04
CA ARG A 337 -1.12 6.04 6.57
C ARG A 337 -1.70 5.27 7.74
N LEU A 338 -0.96 5.11 8.84
CA LEU A 338 -1.50 4.57 10.09
C LEU A 338 -2.60 5.47 10.68
N MET A 339 -2.49 6.79 10.54
CA MET A 339 -3.54 7.71 10.99
C MET A 339 -4.82 7.64 10.13
N SER A 340 -4.71 7.18 8.87
CA SER A 340 -5.87 7.09 7.96
C SER A 340 -6.93 6.11 8.44
N ALA A 341 -6.55 5.10 9.23
CA ALA A 341 -7.47 4.16 9.87
C ALA A 341 -8.38 4.82 10.92
N SER A 342 -8.07 6.04 11.36
CA SER A 342 -8.83 6.79 12.37
C SER A 342 -8.89 8.27 12.02
N ALA A 343 -9.69 8.63 11.01
CA ALA A 343 -9.90 10.04 10.67
C ALA A 343 -10.37 10.86 11.89
N GLY A 344 -9.86 12.08 12.03
CA GLY A 344 -10.08 12.91 13.21
C GLY A 344 -9.10 12.63 14.37
N THR A 345 -8.10 11.78 14.17
CA THR A 345 -6.98 11.60 15.09
C THR A 345 -6.26 12.94 15.34
N ASN A 346 -6.04 13.26 16.61
CA ASN A 346 -5.19 14.38 17.00
C ASN A 346 -3.75 13.88 17.14
N PHE A 347 -2.79 14.70 16.75
CA PHE A 347 -1.36 14.40 16.90
C PHE A 347 -0.56 15.67 17.17
N ILE A 348 0.64 15.50 17.70
CA ILE A 348 1.59 16.58 17.96
C ILE A 348 2.70 16.56 16.91
N MET A 349 3.13 17.74 16.47
CA MET A 349 4.29 17.93 15.60
C MET A 349 5.10 19.15 16.06
N ASP A 350 6.42 18.98 16.15
CA ASP A 350 7.41 20.04 16.31
C ASP A 350 7.65 20.73 14.96
N LEU A 351 7.31 22.02 14.91
CA LEU A 351 7.49 22.87 13.73
C LEU A 351 8.81 23.66 13.78
N GLY A 352 9.76 23.21 14.61
CA GLY A 352 11.08 23.79 14.75
C GLY A 352 11.10 25.05 15.61
N PRO A 353 12.28 25.65 15.84
CA PRO A 353 12.48 26.66 16.88
C PRO A 353 11.73 27.98 16.65
N ALA A 354 11.35 28.28 15.40
CA ALA A 354 10.66 29.52 15.05
C ALA A 354 9.17 29.49 15.43
N ILE A 355 8.54 28.30 15.40
CA ILE A 355 7.11 28.12 15.61
C ILE A 355 6.84 27.30 16.87
N GLY A 356 7.63 26.27 17.12
CA GLY A 356 7.49 25.34 18.24
C GLY A 356 6.45 24.26 17.99
N THR A 357 6.19 23.48 19.03
CA THR A 357 5.30 22.31 18.98
C THR A 357 3.83 22.71 18.92
N HIS A 358 3.08 22.10 18.00
CA HIS A 358 1.66 22.36 17.80
C HIS A 358 0.84 21.07 17.73
N HIS A 359 -0.44 21.16 18.11
CA HIS A 359 -1.40 20.07 17.92
C HIS A 359 -2.06 20.21 16.56
N PHE A 360 -2.19 19.07 15.89
CA PHE A 360 -2.82 18.89 14.60
C PHE A 360 -3.95 17.86 14.68
N ARG A 361 -4.79 17.87 13.66
CA ARG A 361 -5.84 16.89 13.42
C ARG A 361 -5.69 16.35 12.00
N TYR A 362 -5.71 15.03 11.90
CA TYR A 362 -5.82 14.33 10.63
C TYR A 362 -7.25 14.43 10.09
N LEU A 363 -7.41 14.86 8.84
CA LEU A 363 -8.72 15.08 8.24
C LEU A 363 -9.14 13.94 7.31
N GLU A 364 -8.28 13.52 6.39
CA GLU A 364 -8.66 12.58 5.33
C GLU A 364 -7.42 12.00 4.62
N ASN A 365 -7.53 10.73 4.19
CA ASN A 365 -6.67 10.16 3.16
C ASN A 365 -7.28 10.47 1.79
N LEU A 366 -6.57 11.25 0.96
CA LEU A 366 -7.01 11.65 -0.37
C LEU A 366 -6.59 10.65 -1.46
N GLY A 367 -5.96 9.53 -1.08
CA GLY A 367 -5.36 8.55 -2.00
C GLY A 367 -4.00 9.00 -2.54
N ASN A 368 -3.30 8.12 -3.26
CA ASN A 368 -1.98 8.40 -3.86
C ASN A 368 -0.90 8.89 -2.86
N GLY A 369 -1.00 8.48 -1.59
CA GLY A 369 -0.13 8.96 -0.50
C GLY A 369 -0.40 10.40 -0.05
N PHE A 370 -1.53 11.00 -0.44
CA PHE A 370 -1.91 12.35 -0.03
C PHE A 370 -2.73 12.34 1.26
N HIS A 371 -2.26 13.09 2.26
CA HIS A 371 -2.87 13.17 3.58
C HIS A 371 -3.23 14.60 3.92
N TRP A 372 -4.49 14.84 4.28
CA TRP A 372 -4.99 16.17 4.62
C TRP A 372 -4.96 16.36 6.14
N THR A 373 -4.33 17.43 6.62
CA THR A 373 -4.27 17.79 8.04
C THR A 373 -4.70 19.24 8.28
N ILE A 374 -5.08 19.54 9.51
CA ILE A 374 -5.37 20.90 9.97
C ILE A 374 -4.76 21.12 11.34
N LEU A 375 -4.26 22.33 11.59
CA LEU A 375 -3.87 22.74 12.93
C LEU A 375 -5.08 22.60 13.88
N HIS A 376 -4.93 21.85 14.96
CA HIS A 376 -5.94 21.74 16.00
C HIS A 376 -5.84 22.90 16.99
N THR A 377 -4.60 23.29 17.30
CA THR A 377 -4.28 24.62 17.82
C THR A 377 -4.58 25.70 16.79
N GLU A 378 -4.48 26.96 17.18
CA GLU A 378 -4.82 28.10 16.35
C GLU A 378 -3.73 29.17 16.39
N ILE A 379 -3.60 29.93 15.30
CA ILE A 379 -2.69 31.08 15.20
C ILE A 379 -3.46 32.38 15.15
N SER A 380 -2.91 33.43 15.76
CA SER A 380 -3.51 34.76 15.74
C SER A 380 -3.40 35.39 14.36
N ILE A 381 -4.45 36.10 13.91
CA ILE A 381 -4.38 36.89 12.67
C ILE A 381 -3.61 38.18 12.94
N GLU A 382 -2.43 38.32 12.34
CA GLU A 382 -1.61 39.53 12.47
C GLU A 382 -2.06 40.59 11.47
N GLY A 383 -2.31 41.83 11.93
CA GLY A 383 -2.61 42.96 11.04
C GLY A 383 -3.97 42.90 10.32
N GLY A 384 -4.80 41.87 10.56
CA GLY A 384 -6.14 41.75 10.00
C GLY A 384 -6.23 41.12 8.60
N ASP A 385 -5.11 40.63 8.04
CA ASP A 385 -5.09 39.91 6.75
C ASP A 385 -4.86 38.40 6.97
N PRO A 386 -5.89 37.56 6.80
CA PRO A 386 -5.78 36.11 6.97
C PRO A 386 -4.79 35.44 6.01
N GLU A 387 -4.74 35.86 4.74
CA GLU A 387 -3.91 35.20 3.73
C GLU A 387 -2.44 35.52 3.97
N ALA A 388 -2.11 36.78 4.26
CA ALA A 388 -0.74 37.16 4.63
C ALA A 388 -0.26 36.42 5.88
N THR A 389 -1.14 36.22 6.86
CA THR A 389 -0.82 35.44 8.08
C THR A 389 -0.50 33.98 7.73
N LEU A 390 -1.29 33.33 6.87
CA LEU A 390 -1.06 31.94 6.44
C LEU A 390 0.25 31.80 5.65
N ILE A 391 0.53 32.73 4.74
CA ILE A 391 1.76 32.75 3.94
C ILE A 391 2.97 32.90 4.86
N ASN A 392 2.93 33.84 5.81
CA ASN A 392 4.01 34.04 6.76
C ASN A 392 4.21 32.79 7.64
N TRP A 393 3.13 32.22 8.16
CA TRP A 393 3.20 30.99 8.96
C TRP A 393 3.81 29.83 8.17
N PHE A 394 3.35 29.59 6.93
CA PHE A 394 3.85 28.52 6.07
C PHE A 394 5.33 28.69 5.74
N ASN A 395 5.79 29.91 5.45
CA ASN A 395 7.19 30.19 5.13
C ASN A 395 8.14 29.94 6.32
N ASN A 396 7.63 29.96 7.55
CA ASN A 396 8.41 29.68 8.75
C ASN A 396 8.40 28.19 9.17
N LEU A 397 7.62 27.33 8.50
CA LEU A 397 7.62 25.88 8.77
C LEU A 397 8.97 25.25 8.41
N PRO A 398 9.33 24.09 8.99
CA PRO A 398 10.52 23.35 8.60
C PRO A 398 10.54 23.03 7.10
N GLU A 399 11.73 23.05 6.48
CA GLU A 399 11.87 22.81 5.04
C GLU A 399 11.30 21.46 4.60
N GLY A 400 11.54 20.39 5.37
CA GLY A 400 10.97 19.07 5.09
C GLY A 400 9.44 19.09 5.00
N LEU A 401 8.76 19.80 5.91
CA LEU A 401 7.31 19.93 5.90
C LEU A 401 6.80 20.77 4.72
N ARG A 402 7.49 21.86 4.37
CA ARG A 402 7.14 22.67 3.19
C ARG A 402 7.30 21.87 1.89
N ASN A 403 8.34 21.04 1.80
CA ASN A 403 8.61 20.18 0.64
C ASN A 403 7.60 19.02 0.55
N ALA A 404 7.18 18.45 1.68
CA ALA A 404 6.13 17.44 1.75
C ALA A 404 4.74 18.02 1.43
N THR A 405 4.50 19.30 1.73
CA THR A 405 3.24 19.98 1.44
C THR A 405 2.99 20.07 -0.06
N GLN A 406 1.86 19.54 -0.50
CA GLN A 406 1.46 19.49 -1.89
C GLN A 406 0.87 20.83 -2.36
N PRO A 407 1.09 21.17 -3.65
CA PRO A 407 0.48 22.34 -4.25
C PRO A 407 -1.04 22.16 -4.34
N VAL A 408 -1.78 23.24 -4.04
CA VAL A 408 -3.25 23.26 -4.08
C VAL A 408 -3.75 24.44 -4.91
N ASN A 409 -4.80 24.20 -5.69
CA ASN A 409 -5.53 25.16 -6.52
C ASN A 409 -4.71 25.97 -7.54
N VAL A 410 -5.38 26.62 -8.49
CA VAL A 410 -4.74 27.45 -9.51
C VAL A 410 -4.58 28.89 -9.03
N GLY A 411 -3.34 29.39 -8.89
CA GLY A 411 -3.03 30.81 -8.67
C GLY A 411 -2.92 31.27 -7.20
N ALA A 412 -2.73 32.59 -7.01
CA ALA A 412 -2.41 33.20 -5.70
C ALA A 412 -3.61 33.30 -4.73
N ALA A 413 -4.84 33.08 -5.18
CA ALA A 413 -6.06 33.18 -4.37
C ALA A 413 -7.04 32.06 -4.70
N PHE A 414 -7.96 31.77 -3.78
CA PHE A 414 -9.04 30.81 -3.98
C PHE A 414 -10.22 31.49 -4.69
N ASP A 415 -10.86 30.81 -5.64
CA ASP A 415 -12.15 31.23 -6.19
C ASP A 415 -13.27 30.58 -5.36
N THR A 416 -13.81 31.35 -4.42
CA THR A 416 -14.69 30.82 -3.36
C THR A 416 -16.16 31.16 -3.55
N GLY A 417 -16.50 32.03 -4.51
CA GLY A 417 -17.83 32.66 -4.59
C GLY A 417 -18.20 33.50 -3.36
N SER A 418 -19.48 33.87 -3.23
CA SER A 418 -20.05 34.49 -2.02
C SER A 418 -21.48 34.02 -1.83
N THR A 419 -21.91 33.81 -0.58
CA THR A 419 -23.34 33.68 -0.25
C THR A 419 -23.92 35.04 0.15
N PHE A 420 -25.25 35.17 0.25
CA PHE A 420 -25.92 36.31 0.88
C PHE A 420 -26.73 35.82 2.08
N GLY A 421 -26.14 35.86 3.28
CA GLY A 421 -26.85 35.70 4.56
C GLY A 421 -27.48 34.32 4.86
N ALA A 422 -28.01 34.20 6.07
CA ALA A 422 -28.57 32.99 6.69
C ALA A 422 -29.84 32.38 6.03
N ASP A 423 -30.27 32.84 4.84
CA ASP A 423 -31.48 32.36 4.17
C ASP A 423 -31.42 30.88 3.74
N PHE A 424 -30.22 30.31 3.66
CA PHE A 424 -29.99 28.91 3.28
C PHE A 424 -30.25 27.89 4.38
N GLY A 425 -30.49 28.33 5.62
CA GLY A 425 -30.81 27.46 6.75
C GLY A 425 -29.62 26.57 7.16
N LEU A 426 -29.32 26.57 8.45
CA LEU A 426 -28.36 25.62 9.02
C LEU A 426 -29.13 24.46 9.66
N THR A 427 -28.54 23.27 9.63
CA THR A 427 -29.03 22.16 10.46
C THR A 427 -28.86 22.49 11.95
N ALA A 428 -29.51 21.71 12.82
CA ALA A 428 -29.52 21.96 14.27
C ALA A 428 -28.09 22.15 14.82
N GLY A 429 -27.91 23.20 15.63
CA GLY A 429 -26.60 23.54 16.21
C GLY A 429 -25.59 24.14 15.23
N GLY A 430 -26.00 24.47 14.00
CA GLY A 430 -25.08 24.98 12.98
C GLY A 430 -24.17 23.90 12.41
N TRP A 431 -24.60 22.63 12.35
CA TRP A 431 -23.71 21.57 11.89
C TRP A 431 -23.36 21.74 10.42
N VAL A 432 -24.31 21.86 9.52
CA VAL A 432 -24.04 22.00 8.08
C VAL A 432 -25.07 22.88 7.43
N VAL A 433 -24.77 23.36 6.22
CA VAL A 433 -25.79 24.04 5.41
C VAL A 433 -26.82 23.01 5.00
N ARG A 434 -28.10 23.33 5.22
CA ARG A 434 -29.21 22.47 4.84
C ARG A 434 -29.34 22.47 3.31
N ASP A 435 -29.80 21.36 2.74
CA ASP A 435 -30.12 21.26 1.31
C ASP A 435 -28.92 21.62 0.39
N TRP A 436 -27.68 21.36 0.82
CA TRP A 436 -26.43 21.74 0.13
C TRP A 436 -26.40 21.41 -1.37
N GLY A 437 -26.91 20.24 -1.77
CA GLY A 437 -26.96 19.83 -3.17
C GLY A 437 -27.91 20.63 -4.07
N TYR A 438 -28.75 21.48 -3.50
CA TYR A 438 -29.71 22.35 -4.19
C TYR A 438 -29.31 23.83 -4.16
N LEU A 439 -28.11 24.15 -3.66
CA LEU A 439 -27.62 25.53 -3.65
C LEU A 439 -27.31 26.00 -5.08
N ASP A 440 -27.97 27.07 -5.51
CA ASP A 440 -27.69 27.76 -6.78
C ASP A 440 -26.49 28.72 -6.63
N LEU A 441 -25.38 28.16 -6.13
CA LEU A 441 -24.11 28.84 -5.89
C LEU A 441 -22.96 27.89 -6.29
N PRO A 442 -22.76 27.67 -7.61
CA PRO A 442 -21.81 26.68 -8.12
C PRO A 442 -20.37 26.97 -7.70
N GLU A 443 -19.97 28.24 -7.57
CA GLU A 443 -18.62 28.62 -7.14
C GLU A 443 -18.37 28.22 -5.69
N VAL A 444 -19.36 28.41 -4.80
CA VAL A 444 -19.27 28.04 -3.38
C VAL A 444 -19.26 26.52 -3.20
N THR A 445 -20.10 25.81 -3.94
CA THR A 445 -20.22 24.35 -3.84
C THR A 445 -19.03 23.62 -4.48
N ALA A 446 -18.41 24.23 -5.50
CA ALA A 446 -17.24 23.71 -6.19
C ALA A 446 -15.90 24.06 -5.52
N ASP A 447 -15.84 25.01 -4.58
CA ASP A 447 -14.64 25.41 -3.81
C ASP A 447 -14.19 24.32 -2.82
N ARG A 448 -13.92 23.13 -3.34
CA ARG A 448 -13.31 22.00 -2.62
C ARG A 448 -11.81 22.05 -2.83
N THR A 449 -11.05 22.02 -1.74
CA THR A 449 -9.59 21.97 -1.85
C THR A 449 -9.15 20.64 -2.49
N ARG A 450 -8.25 20.73 -3.49
CA ARG A 450 -7.67 19.58 -4.18
C ARG A 450 -6.19 19.82 -4.43
N VAL A 451 -5.42 18.74 -4.52
CA VAL A 451 -4.04 18.81 -5.02
C VAL A 451 -4.09 19.24 -6.49
N THR A 452 -3.33 20.26 -6.85
CA THR A 452 -3.21 20.78 -8.21
C THR A 452 -1.72 20.85 -8.55
N PRO A 453 -1.22 20.15 -9.58
CA PRO A 453 0.20 20.19 -9.94
C PRO A 453 0.71 21.62 -10.15
N GLU A 454 1.96 21.90 -9.79
CA GLU A 454 2.60 23.21 -10.05
C GLU A 454 2.60 23.57 -11.55
N ALA A 455 2.73 22.55 -12.43
CA ALA A 455 2.64 22.72 -13.88
C ALA A 455 1.26 23.24 -14.35
N GLU A 456 0.22 23.04 -13.55
CA GLU A 456 -1.15 23.53 -13.79
C GLU A 456 -1.44 24.83 -13.01
N GLY A 457 -0.43 25.43 -12.37
CA GLY A 457 -0.55 26.66 -11.59
C GLY A 457 -0.79 26.43 -10.09
N GLY A 458 -0.61 25.20 -9.61
CA GLY A 458 -0.61 24.82 -8.20
C GLY A 458 0.39 25.60 -7.34
N VAL A 459 0.00 25.97 -6.11
CA VAL A 459 0.89 26.64 -5.15
C VAL A 459 0.98 25.84 -3.85
N ARG A 460 2.21 25.55 -3.39
CA ARG A 460 2.45 24.97 -2.06
C ARG A 460 2.23 26.03 -1.00
N ARG A 461 1.19 25.84 -0.18
CA ARG A 461 0.84 26.78 0.90
C ARG A 461 -0.03 26.10 1.96
N ALA A 462 -0.11 26.73 3.12
CA ALA A 462 -1.21 26.51 4.04
C ALA A 462 -2.45 27.29 3.58
N PHE A 463 -3.63 26.83 3.96
CA PHE A 463 -4.91 27.43 3.58
C PHE A 463 -5.95 27.32 4.69
N SER A 464 -6.94 28.22 4.67
CA SER A 464 -8.18 28.07 5.44
C SER A 464 -9.15 27.16 4.69
N LEU A 465 -9.90 26.33 5.41
CA LEU A 465 -10.96 25.52 4.82
C LEU A 465 -12.05 26.39 4.21
N SER A 466 -12.64 25.95 3.10
CA SER A 466 -13.87 26.53 2.56
C SER A 466 -15.12 26.01 3.28
N LEU A 467 -16.26 26.62 2.98
CA LEU A 467 -17.57 26.12 3.38
C LEU A 467 -17.83 24.72 2.79
N ALA A 468 -17.46 24.49 1.52
CA ALA A 468 -17.57 23.17 0.89
C ALA A 468 -16.66 22.13 1.54
N ASP A 469 -15.49 22.55 2.03
CA ASP A 469 -14.58 21.67 2.75
C ASP A 469 -15.16 21.20 4.06
N VAL A 470 -15.67 22.13 4.86
CA VAL A 470 -16.35 21.82 6.12
C VAL A 470 -17.59 20.95 5.87
N GLN A 471 -18.40 21.27 4.87
CA GLN A 471 -19.58 20.49 4.51
C GLN A 471 -19.22 19.02 4.26
N TYR A 472 -18.22 18.78 3.40
CA TYR A 472 -17.79 17.45 2.99
C TYR A 472 -17.17 16.66 4.14
N LEU A 473 -16.24 17.27 4.89
CA LEU A 473 -15.50 16.63 5.99
C LEU A 473 -16.40 16.23 7.16
N SER A 474 -17.64 16.71 7.16
CA SER A 474 -18.60 16.54 8.25
C SER A 474 -19.84 15.73 7.91
N THR A 475 -20.09 15.52 6.62
CA THR A 475 -21.23 14.72 6.13
C THR A 475 -20.81 13.36 5.64
N THR A 476 -19.52 13.17 5.34
CA THR A 476 -19.02 11.85 4.98
C THR A 476 -18.63 11.08 6.24
N PRO A 477 -19.10 9.83 6.41
CA PRO A 477 -18.63 8.94 7.48
C PRO A 477 -17.10 8.84 7.51
N SER A 478 -16.54 8.73 8.71
CA SER A 478 -15.11 8.47 8.92
C SER A 478 -14.18 9.51 8.28
N ARG A 479 -14.57 10.79 8.29
CA ARG A 479 -13.72 11.94 7.93
C ARG A 479 -13.54 12.89 9.12
N GLY A 480 -12.61 13.82 8.98
CA GLY A 480 -12.00 14.60 10.06
C GLY A 480 -12.91 15.26 11.11
N PHE A 481 -14.19 15.51 10.79
CA PHE A 481 -15.15 16.13 11.70
C PHE A 481 -16.38 15.25 11.93
N MET A 482 -16.32 14.37 12.93
CA MET A 482 -17.43 13.45 13.26
C MET A 482 -18.50 14.10 14.15
N ASN A 483 -18.15 15.17 14.85
CA ASN A 483 -19.05 15.93 15.73
C ASN A 483 -18.56 17.38 15.91
N ALA A 484 -19.42 18.22 16.51
CA ALA A 484 -19.10 19.63 16.73
C ALA A 484 -17.79 19.86 17.50
N PRO A 485 -17.48 19.13 18.59
CA PRO A 485 -16.18 19.22 19.26
C PRO A 485 -14.96 19.02 18.34
N ASN A 486 -15.05 18.17 17.31
CA ASN A 486 -13.93 17.97 16.38
C ASN A 486 -13.63 19.21 15.52
N ARG A 487 -14.63 20.07 15.28
CA ARG A 487 -14.47 21.31 14.53
C ARG A 487 -14.01 22.49 15.37
N ALA A 488 -14.26 22.46 16.67
CA ALA A 488 -13.73 23.48 17.57
C ALA A 488 -12.19 23.50 17.51
N SER A 489 -11.60 24.69 17.63
CA SER A 489 -10.16 24.79 17.88
C SER A 489 -9.84 24.28 19.29
N PHE A 490 -8.57 24.03 19.56
CA PHE A 490 -8.12 23.55 20.87
C PHE A 490 -8.56 24.48 22.01
N PHE A 491 -8.45 25.80 21.84
CA PHE A 491 -8.91 26.77 22.85
C PHE A 491 -10.36 27.24 22.63
N GLN A 492 -11.15 26.51 21.84
CA GLN A 492 -12.57 26.80 21.57
C GLN A 492 -12.81 28.23 21.05
N ARG A 493 -11.90 28.72 20.21
CA ARG A 493 -11.97 30.05 19.61
C ARG A 493 -12.60 29.98 18.23
N TRP A 494 -13.07 31.13 17.79
CA TRP A 494 -13.70 31.26 16.49
C TRP A 494 -12.63 31.30 15.41
N TRP A 495 -12.85 30.56 14.33
CA TRP A 495 -11.95 30.55 13.19
C TRP A 495 -12.70 30.72 11.86
N PRO A 496 -12.24 31.64 10.98
CA PRO A 496 -12.93 31.95 9.74
C PRO A 496 -12.65 30.89 8.67
N LEU A 497 -13.64 30.67 7.82
CA LEU A 497 -13.50 29.95 6.56
C LEU A 497 -13.07 30.94 5.46
N ARG A 498 -12.44 30.43 4.41
CA ARG A 498 -12.08 31.29 3.26
C ARG A 498 -13.31 31.74 2.46
N THR A 499 -14.44 31.03 2.57
CA THR A 499 -15.68 31.36 1.87
C THR A 499 -16.39 32.57 2.51
N PRO A 500 -16.57 33.68 1.76
CA PRO A 500 -17.37 34.82 2.21
C PRO A 500 -18.84 34.45 2.43
N SER A 501 -19.46 35.06 3.43
CA SER A 501 -20.90 34.97 3.67
C SER A 501 -21.67 36.21 3.17
N GLY A 502 -20.93 37.24 2.75
CA GLY A 502 -21.40 38.47 2.12
C GLY A 502 -20.21 39.41 1.84
N PRO A 503 -20.43 40.60 1.26
CA PRO A 503 -19.34 41.49 0.81
C PRO A 503 -18.34 41.90 1.90
N ASN A 504 -18.78 41.94 3.16
CA ASN A 504 -17.94 42.30 4.31
C ASN A 504 -17.85 41.17 5.36
N ASN A 505 -18.53 40.04 5.16
CA ASN A 505 -18.66 38.98 6.16
C ASN A 505 -18.10 37.66 5.61
N HIS A 506 -17.72 36.76 6.51
CA HIS A 506 -17.27 35.41 6.18
C HIS A 506 -17.99 34.38 7.04
N TRP A 507 -18.05 33.15 6.51
CA TRP A 507 -18.44 32.01 7.31
C TRP A 507 -17.35 31.71 8.33
N ALA A 508 -17.73 31.31 9.53
CA ALA A 508 -16.81 30.92 10.58
C ALA A 508 -17.33 29.71 11.36
N ILE A 509 -16.42 29.03 12.03
CA ILE A 509 -16.76 28.03 13.04
C ILE A 509 -16.60 28.66 14.41
N ASN A 510 -17.65 28.59 15.22
CA ASN A 510 -17.66 29.12 16.58
C ASN A 510 -16.94 28.17 17.56
N GLY A 511 -16.77 28.61 18.81
CA GLY A 511 -16.11 27.82 19.86
C GLY A 511 -16.75 26.48 20.21
N THR A 512 -18.02 26.28 19.86
CA THR A 512 -18.73 25.00 20.04
C THR A 512 -18.64 24.09 18.81
N GLY A 513 -17.99 24.53 17.74
CA GLY A 513 -17.88 23.79 16.47
C GLY A 513 -19.05 24.00 15.50
N GLY A 514 -19.96 24.92 15.81
CA GLY A 514 -21.08 25.30 14.95
C GLY A 514 -20.67 26.30 13.89
N LEU A 515 -21.16 26.12 12.67
CA LEU A 515 -21.07 27.05 11.57
C LEU A 515 -21.95 28.28 11.85
N VAL A 516 -21.39 29.47 11.66
CA VAL A 516 -22.06 30.76 11.90
C VAL A 516 -21.66 31.78 10.85
N GLU A 517 -22.55 32.72 10.57
CA GLU A 517 -22.22 33.94 9.84
C GLU A 517 -21.53 34.92 10.80
N ASN A 518 -20.34 35.41 10.45
CA ASN A 518 -19.61 36.35 11.29
C ASN A 518 -19.88 37.81 10.87
N PRO A 519 -20.40 38.68 11.76
CA PRO A 519 -20.42 40.12 11.50
C PRO A 519 -19.02 40.71 11.69
N ALA A 520 -18.52 41.39 10.66
CA ALA A 520 -17.16 41.92 10.48
C ALA A 520 -16.52 42.79 11.59
N SER A 521 -17.11 42.95 12.79
CA SER A 521 -16.62 43.90 13.79
C SER A 521 -16.85 43.43 15.23
N GLY A 522 -15.79 42.89 15.85
CA GLY A 522 -15.69 42.85 17.32
C GLY A 522 -15.08 41.61 17.95
N GLN A 523 -14.94 40.48 17.23
CA GLN A 523 -14.35 39.26 17.80
C GLN A 523 -12.92 39.03 17.30
N GLN A 524 -12.02 38.68 18.23
CA GLN A 524 -10.68 38.20 17.88
C GLN A 524 -10.82 36.86 17.17
N MET A 525 -10.32 36.80 15.94
CA MET A 525 -10.34 35.60 15.12
C MET A 525 -8.97 34.95 15.07
N PHE A 526 -8.99 33.63 14.95
CA PHE A 526 -7.79 32.81 14.88
C PHE A 526 -7.87 31.90 13.67
N LEU A 527 -6.74 31.61 13.06
CA LEU A 527 -6.68 30.71 11.92
C LEU A 527 -6.32 29.31 12.38
N ARG A 528 -6.88 28.33 11.65
CA ARG A 528 -6.46 26.94 11.72
C ARG A 528 -5.86 26.57 10.35
N PRO A 529 -4.56 26.83 10.15
CA PRO A 529 -3.88 26.47 8.92
C PRO A 529 -4.10 25.00 8.58
N SER A 530 -4.44 24.73 7.33
CA SER A 530 -4.59 23.39 6.78
C SER A 530 -3.66 23.21 5.60
N PHE A 531 -3.18 21.99 5.38
CA PHE A 531 -2.36 21.64 4.22
C PHE A 531 -2.50 20.15 3.92
N ILE A 532 -2.14 19.79 2.68
CA ILE A 532 -2.08 18.41 2.22
C ILE A 532 -0.60 18.04 2.12
N ILE A 533 -0.19 16.94 2.71
CA ILE A 533 1.16 16.40 2.58
C ILE A 533 1.16 15.15 1.70
N ARG A 534 2.31 14.83 1.11
CA ARG A 534 2.55 13.53 0.49
C ARG A 534 3.52 12.73 1.35
N GLN A 535 3.15 11.48 1.66
CA GLN A 535 4.01 10.50 2.30
C GLN A 535 3.95 9.14 1.58
#